data_AF-K9WBJ5-F1
#
_entry.id   AF-K9WBJ5-F1
#
_cell.length_a   1.000
_cell.length_b   1.000
_cell.length_c   1.000
_cell.angle_alpha   90.00
_cell.angle_beta   90.00
_cell.angle_gamma   90.00
#
_symmetry.space_group_name_H-M   'P 1'
#
loop_
_entity.id
_entity.type
_entity.pdbx_description
1 polymer ?
#
loop_
_entity_poly.entity_id
_entity_poly.type
_entity_poly.pdbx_seq_one_letter_code
_entity_poly.pdbx_strand_id
1 'polypeptide(L)'
;MSLPENFLIQLEQYGELSAGERTVFLVIFGRDLSRVQATQELILSESSLSTYLTGIYKKFKISGCGPTKENRLREFLIKRFSQAQSLALSTPDSLKPTINELVQEMR
;
A
#
# COMPACT_ATOMS: atom_id res chain seq x y z
N MET A 1 9.64 1.74 5.66
CA MET A 1 8.52 1.02 6.31
C MET A 1 7.61 0.47 5.22
N SER A 2 7.26 -0.81 5.31
CA SER A 2 6.26 -1.46 4.47
C SER A 2 4.83 -1.07 4.88
N LEU A 3 3.93 -1.11 3.90
CA LEU A 3 2.49 -0.96 4.11
C LEU A 3 1.77 -2.30 3.90
N PRO A 4 0.70 -2.61 4.65
CA PRO A 4 -0.04 -3.85 4.48
C PRO A 4 -0.57 -4.02 3.05
N GLU A 5 -0.34 -5.18 2.46
CA GLU A 5 -0.76 -5.47 1.08
C GLU A 5 -2.28 -5.34 0.92
N ASN A 6 -3.06 -5.81 1.90
CA ASN A 6 -4.53 -5.68 1.89
C ASN A 6 -5.01 -4.22 1.81
N PHE A 7 -4.29 -3.29 2.44
CA PHE A 7 -4.56 -1.85 2.31
C PHE A 7 -4.19 -1.34 0.92
N LEU A 8 -3.02 -1.73 0.41
CA LEU A 8 -2.52 -1.29 -0.90
C LEU A 8 -3.43 -1.71 -2.05
N ILE A 9 -3.94 -2.94 -2.04
CA ILE A 9 -4.81 -3.47 -3.11
C ILE A 9 -6.23 -2.88 -3.09
N GLN A 10 -6.65 -2.28 -1.98
CA GLN A 10 -7.97 -1.63 -1.83
C GLN A 10 -7.98 -0.19 -2.32
N LEU A 11 -6.83 0.39 -2.67
CA LEU A 11 -6.76 1.74 -3.21
C LEU A 11 -7.40 1.80 -4.59
N GLU A 12 -8.26 2.79 -4.84
CA GLU A 12 -8.89 3.01 -6.16
C GLU A 12 -7.84 3.06 -7.29
N GLN A 13 -6.73 3.78 -7.05
CA GLN A 13 -5.63 3.92 -8.02
C GLN A 13 -4.93 2.59 -8.33
N TYR A 14 -4.98 1.62 -7.41
CA TYR A 14 -4.42 0.28 -7.62
C TYR A 14 -5.19 -0.48 -8.72
N GLY A 15 -6.51 -0.29 -8.77
CA GLY A 15 -7.38 -0.85 -9.81
C GLY A 15 -6.98 -0.39 -11.22
N GLU A 16 -6.45 0.82 -11.34
CA GLU A 16 -6.00 1.39 -12.62
C GLU A 16 -4.61 0.91 -13.05
N LEU A 17 -3.80 0.36 -12.14
CA LEU A 17 -2.46 -0.13 -12.47
C LEU A 17 -2.53 -1.35 -13.42
N SER A 18 -1.63 -1.40 -14.40
CA SER A 18 -1.35 -2.60 -15.20
C SER A 18 -0.74 -3.70 -14.33
N ALA A 19 -0.73 -4.94 -14.83
CA ALA A 19 -0.18 -6.08 -14.09
C ALA A 19 1.28 -5.85 -13.62
N GLY A 20 2.14 -5.33 -14.51
CA GLY A 20 3.53 -5.03 -14.16
C GLY A 20 3.66 -3.89 -13.14
N GLU A 21 2.84 -2.84 -13.26
CA GLU A 21 2.81 -1.75 -12.27
C GLU A 21 2.34 -2.25 -10.90
N ARG A 22 1.34 -3.13 -10.84
CA ARG A 22 0.86 -3.74 -9.58
C ARG A 22 1.97 -4.51 -8.88
N THR A 23 2.69 -5.36 -9.62
CA THR A 23 3.81 -6.13 -9.08
C THR A 23 4.91 -5.22 -8.54
N VAL A 24 5.33 -4.22 -9.31
CA VAL A 24 6.35 -3.24 -8.89
C VAL A 24 5.87 -2.44 -7.66
N PHE A 25 4.61 -2.02 -7.64
CA PHE A 25 4.02 -1.25 -6.56
C PHE A 25 4.04 -2.04 -5.23
N LEU A 26 3.61 -3.31 -5.24
CA LEU A 26 3.61 -4.14 -4.05
C LEU A 26 5.03 -4.46 -3.57
N VAL A 27 5.98 -4.67 -4.47
CA VAL A 27 7.38 -4.89 -4.10
C VAL A 27 8.00 -3.68 -3.39
N ILE A 28 7.81 -2.48 -3.95
CA ILE A 28 8.44 -1.27 -3.40
C ILE A 28 7.72 -0.77 -2.14
N PHE A 29 6.39 -0.75 -2.13
CA PHE A 29 5.62 -0.12 -1.04
C PHE A 29 5.05 -1.13 -0.05
N GLY A 30 4.78 -2.36 -0.48
CA GLY A 30 4.28 -3.45 0.38
C GLY A 30 5.38 -4.26 1.04
N ARG A 31 6.48 -4.53 0.32
CA ARG A 31 7.65 -5.26 0.86
C ARG A 31 8.82 -4.36 1.26
N ASP A 32 8.71 -3.05 0.99
CA ASP A 32 9.74 -2.05 1.30
C ASP A 32 11.10 -2.30 0.64
N LEU A 33 11.11 -2.95 -0.54
CA LEU A 33 12.34 -3.19 -1.29
C LEU A 33 12.83 -1.91 -1.97
N SER A 34 14.15 -1.71 -1.95
CA SER A 34 14.80 -0.67 -2.76
C SER A 34 14.66 -0.96 -4.25
N ARG A 35 14.86 0.05 -5.10
CA ARG A 35 14.83 -0.13 -6.58
C ARG A 35 15.80 -1.21 -7.06
N VAL A 36 17.00 -1.28 -6.47
CA VAL A 36 18.01 -2.30 -6.82
C VAL A 36 17.52 -3.70 -6.46
N GLN A 37 16.97 -3.88 -5.26
CA GLN A 37 16.37 -5.16 -4.86
C GLN A 37 15.16 -5.51 -5.74
N ALA A 38 14.32 -4.54 -6.08
CA ALA A 38 13.17 -4.75 -6.96
C ALA A 38 13.59 -5.19 -8.36
N THR A 39 14.65 -4.62 -8.95
CA THR A 39 15.18 -5.08 -10.25
C THR A 39 15.69 -6.52 -10.20
N GLN A 40 16.32 -6.92 -9.09
CA GLN A 40 16.84 -8.28 -8.91
C GLN A 40 15.70 -9.29 -8.70
N GLU A 41 14.78 -8.97 -7.79
CA GLU A 41 13.62 -9.81 -7.44
C GLU A 41 12.72 -10.06 -8.66
N LEU A 42 12.47 -9.02 -9.45
CA LEU A 42 11.56 -9.09 -10.59
C LEU A 42 12.24 -9.41 -11.91
N ILE A 43 13.58 -9.58 -11.91
CA ILE A 43 14.39 -9.78 -13.12
C ILE A 43 14.08 -8.69 -14.16
N LEU A 44 14.05 -7.44 -13.70
CA LEU A 44 13.76 -6.26 -14.53
C LEU A 44 15.01 -5.43 -14.75
N SER A 45 15.08 -4.79 -15.91
CA SER A 45 16.04 -3.72 -16.13
C SER A 45 15.65 -2.45 -15.34
N GLU A 46 16.63 -1.60 -15.04
CA GLU A 46 16.39 -0.32 -14.37
C GLU A 46 15.45 0.60 -15.19
N SER A 47 15.54 0.54 -16.53
CA SER A 47 14.68 1.32 -17.43
C SER A 47 13.24 0.80 -17.42
N SER A 48 13.05 -0.52 -17.38
CA SER A 48 11.72 -1.14 -17.19
C SER A 48 11.11 -0.73 -15.85
N LEU A 49 11.88 -0.82 -14.75
CA LEU A 49 11.43 -0.39 -13.44
C LEU A 49 11.04 1.08 -13.42
N SER A 50 11.87 1.95 -14.02
CA SER A 50 11.60 3.39 -14.11
C SER A 50 10.34 3.70 -14.92
N THR A 51 10.05 2.91 -15.95
CA THR A 51 8.84 3.03 -16.76
C THR A 51 7.60 2.68 -15.94
N TYR A 52 7.62 1.56 -15.21
CA TYR A 52 6.54 1.18 -14.31
C TYR A 52 6.31 2.21 -13.20
N LEU A 53 7.39 2.67 -12.55
CA LEU A 53 7.31 3.71 -11.53
C LEU A 53 6.70 5.01 -12.08
N THR A 54 7.06 5.41 -13.30
CA THR A 54 6.48 6.59 -13.95
C THR A 54 4.99 6.44 -14.17
N GLY A 55 4.54 5.26 -14.59
CA GLY A 55 3.12 4.96 -14.79
C GLY A 55 2.34 4.95 -13.46
N ILE A 56 2.91 4.34 -12.41
CA ILE A 56 2.38 4.39 -11.04
C ILE A 56 2.22 5.84 -10.58
N TYR A 57 3.27 6.67 -10.66
CA TYR A 57 3.20 8.05 -10.20
C TYR A 57 2.10 8.85 -10.91
N LYS A 58 1.89 8.62 -12.21
CA LYS A 58 0.82 9.27 -12.98
C LYS A 58 -0.56 8.89 -12.44
N LYS A 59 -0.83 7.61 -12.19
CA LYS A 59 -2.12 7.11 -11.69
C LYS A 59 -2.42 7.58 -10.26
N PHE A 60 -1.39 7.68 -9.43
CA PHE A 60 -1.47 8.30 -8.11
C PHE A 60 -1.45 9.83 -8.12
N LYS A 61 -1.43 10.47 -9.29
CA LYS A 61 -1.36 11.92 -9.47
C LYS A 61 -0.19 12.58 -8.71
N ILE A 62 0.93 11.87 -8.59
CA ILE A 62 2.16 12.36 -7.95
C ILE A 62 2.98 13.16 -8.95
N SER A 63 3.02 14.48 -8.75
CA SER A 63 3.74 15.43 -9.59
C SER A 63 5.14 15.77 -9.03
N GLY A 64 5.95 16.47 -9.84
CA GLY A 64 7.32 16.89 -9.50
C GLY A 64 8.41 16.29 -10.38
N CYS A 65 9.68 16.51 -10.04
CA CYS A 65 10.84 15.96 -10.74
C CYS A 65 11.70 15.10 -9.81
N GLY A 66 12.41 14.12 -10.39
CA GLY A 66 13.48 13.40 -9.71
C GLY A 66 13.04 12.33 -8.68
N PRO A 67 13.99 11.83 -7.87
CA PRO A 67 13.77 10.74 -6.90
C PRO A 67 12.73 11.08 -5.82
N THR A 68 12.40 12.35 -5.65
CA THR A 68 11.39 12.85 -4.71
C THR A 68 9.99 12.29 -4.95
N LYS A 69 9.67 11.83 -6.17
CA LYS A 69 8.34 11.26 -6.47
C LYS A 69 8.04 10.01 -5.66
N GLU A 70 9.03 9.15 -5.45
CA GLU A 70 8.84 7.93 -4.68
C GLU A 70 8.52 8.23 -3.22
N ASN A 71 9.29 9.14 -2.62
CA ASN A 71 9.05 9.59 -1.25
C ASN A 71 7.68 10.25 -1.11
N ARG A 72 7.27 11.10 -2.07
CA ARG A 72 5.93 11.71 -2.06
C ARG A 72 4.81 10.67 -2.13
N LEU A 73 4.97 9.65 -2.97
CA LEU A 73 4.01 8.55 -3.02
C LEU A 73 4.00 7.79 -1.68
N ARG A 74 5.16 7.51 -1.11
CA ARG A 74 5.26 6.85 0.19
C ARG A 74 4.57 7.64 1.31
N GLU A 75 4.82 8.95 1.38
CA GLU A 75 4.16 9.86 2.32
C GLU A 75 2.65 9.89 2.12
N PHE A 76 2.19 9.97 0.87
CA PHE A 76 0.78 9.91 0.52
C PHE A 76 0.12 8.61 1.04
N LEU A 77 0.76 7.47 0.81
CA LEU A 77 0.24 6.17 1.24
C LEU A 77 0.23 6.03 2.77
N ILE A 78 1.30 6.47 3.45
CA ILE A 78 1.37 6.46 4.93
C ILE A 78 0.26 7.33 5.52
N LYS A 79 0.04 8.53 4.97
CA LYS A 79 -1.03 9.43 5.41
C LYS A 79 -2.41 8.77 5.26
N ARG A 80 -2.68 8.14 4.12
CA ARG A 80 -3.93 7.43 3.87
C ARG A 80 -4.12 6.23 4.81
N PHE A 81 -3.06 5.46 5.05
CA PHE A 81 -3.10 4.34 5.98
C PHE A 81 -3.38 4.78 7.42
N SER A 82 -2.76 5.87 7.87
CA SER A 82 -3.05 6.47 9.18
C SER A 82 -4.50 6.92 9.29
N GLN A 83 -5.05 7.57 8.25
CA GLN A 83 -6.44 8.02 8.24
C GLN A 83 -7.42 6.84 8.30
N ALA A 84 -7.17 5.78 7.54
CA ALA A 84 -7.99 4.57 7.55
C ALA A 84 -8.03 3.90 8.93
N GLN A 85 -6.88 3.85 9.62
CA GLN A 85 -6.81 3.32 10.99
C GLN A 85 -7.58 4.20 12.00
N SER A 86 -7.46 5.53 11.90
CA SER A 86 -8.21 6.44 12.78
C SER A 86 -9.73 6.33 12.58
N LEU A 87 -10.19 6.15 11.33
CA LEU A 87 -11.61 5.93 11.02
C LEU A 87 -12.13 4.62 11.62
N ALA A 88 -11.35 3.54 11.54
CA ALA A 88 -11.70 2.25 12.15
C ALA A 88 -11.76 2.31 13.69
N LEU A 89 -11.01 3.21 14.32
CA LEU A 89 -11.02 3.45 15.77
C LEU A 89 -12.10 4.45 16.23
N SER A 90 -12.69 5.22 15.31
CA SER A 90 -13.65 6.30 15.63
C SER A 90 -15.12 5.92 15.39
N THR A 91 -15.42 4.68 15.02
CA THR A 91 -16.79 4.16 14.99
C THR A 91 -17.14 3.53 16.35
N PRO A 92 -17.94 4.20 17.22
CA PRO A 92 -18.65 3.50 18.28
C PRO A 92 -19.81 2.74 17.63
N ASP A 93 -19.87 1.43 17.87
CA ASP A 93 -20.93 0.49 17.45
C ASP A 93 -21.11 0.24 15.94
N SER A 94 -20.74 -0.96 15.49
CA SER A 94 -21.75 -2.00 15.28
C SER A 94 -21.11 -3.31 14.79
N LEU A 95 -21.55 -4.41 15.43
CA LEU A 95 -21.33 -5.82 15.15
C LEU A 95 -20.04 -6.46 15.71
N LYS A 96 -20.11 -6.80 17.00
CA LYS A 96 -19.88 -8.20 17.38
C LYS A 96 -21.14 -9.00 17.01
N PRO A 97 -21.04 -10.27 16.58
CA PRO A 97 -21.10 -11.30 17.61
C PRO A 97 -20.21 -12.54 17.36
N THR A 98 -19.76 -13.09 18.49
CA THR A 98 -19.41 -14.51 18.75
C THR A 98 -18.09 -15.04 18.19
N ILE A 99 -17.15 -15.36 19.09
CA ILE A 99 -16.65 -16.73 19.33
C ILE A 99 -16.16 -16.76 20.80
N ASN A 100 -17.04 -17.24 21.68
CA ASN A 100 -16.69 -18.22 22.71
C ASN A 100 -15.69 -17.86 23.83
N GLU A 101 -15.93 -16.84 24.66
CA GLU A 101 -15.24 -16.75 25.98
C GLU A 101 -15.92 -15.86 27.04
N LEU A 102 -17.24 -15.74 27.03
CA LEU A 102 -17.99 -15.05 28.10
C LEU A 102 -19.16 -15.91 28.57
N VAL A 103 -18.86 -17.12 29.06
CA VAL A 103 -19.72 -17.71 30.11
C VAL A 103 -19.15 -17.22 31.43
N GLN A 104 -19.65 -16.08 31.88
CA GLN A 104 -19.49 -15.64 33.26
C GLN A 104 -20.26 -16.59 34.18
N GLU A 105 -19.53 -17.11 35.16
CA GLU A 105 -19.79 -16.92 36.59
C GLU A 105 -21.11 -17.47 37.18
N MET A 106 -20.93 -18.14 38.33
CA MET A 106 -21.93 -18.50 39.36
C MET A 106 -22.67 -19.85 39.23
N ARG A 107 -22.02 -20.91 39.72
CA ARG A 107 -22.40 -21.50 41.03
C ARG A 107 -21.23 -22.28 41.64
#